data_AF-A0A1I8PF22-F1
#
_entry.id   AF-A0A1I8PF22-F1
#
_cell.length_a   1.000
_cell.length_b   1.000
_cell.length_c   1.000
_cell.angle_alpha   90.00
_cell.angle_beta   90.00
_cell.angle_gamma   90.00
#
_symmetry.space_group_name_H-M   'P 1'
#
loop_
_entity.id
_entity.type
_entity.pdbx_description
1 polymer ?
#
loop_
_entity_poly.entity_id
_entity_poly.type
_entity_poly.pdbx_seq_one_letter_code
_entity_poly.pdbx_strand_id
1 'polypeptide(L)'
;MQVFLSILLIALAATAPVVVYGTIMDRCSLAKEMYAMGVPKSDLPMWTCIAEHESHYNTDIVGPTNKDGTNDYGIFQINNRWWCKPSNGGKTANGCKINCNDLLGNLRNSINCALTVKKEQGWKAWATLKFCGGKLPSIDSCF
;
A
#
# COMPACT_ATOMS: atom_id res chain seq x y z
N MET A 1 -56.14 -24.40 21.72
CA MET A 1 -56.29 -23.05 21.10
C MET A 1 -55.58 -22.08 22.04
N GLN A 2 -54.45 -21.46 21.74
CA GLN A 2 -53.76 -21.20 20.48
C GLN A 2 -52.25 -21.40 20.63
N VAL A 3 -51.67 -21.88 19.53
CA VAL A 3 -50.23 -21.91 19.23
C VAL A 3 -49.78 -20.48 18.99
N PHE A 4 -48.75 -20.00 19.68
CA PHE A 4 -48.03 -18.80 19.29
C PHE A 4 -46.64 -19.20 18.76
N LEU A 5 -46.61 -19.54 17.47
CA LEU A 5 -45.41 -19.44 16.66
C LEU A 5 -44.99 -17.96 16.60
N SER A 6 -43.74 -17.64 16.92
CA SER A 6 -43.11 -16.38 16.48
C SER A 6 -41.58 -16.52 16.45
N ILE A 7 -41.12 -17.10 15.34
CA ILE A 7 -39.94 -16.75 14.54
C ILE A 7 -38.62 -16.46 15.30
N LEU A 8 -37.74 -17.45 15.26
CA LEU A 8 -36.31 -17.32 15.53
C LEU A 8 -35.68 -16.42 14.45
N LEU A 9 -35.40 -15.16 14.77
CA LEU A 9 -34.58 -14.27 13.93
C LEU A 9 -33.12 -14.77 13.97
N ILE A 10 -32.76 -15.64 13.02
CA ILE A 10 -31.35 -15.95 12.76
C ILE A 10 -30.75 -14.72 12.08
N ALA A 11 -30.06 -13.89 12.86
CA ALA A 11 -29.23 -12.82 12.33
C ALA A 11 -28.10 -13.49 11.53
N LEU A 12 -28.20 -13.47 10.20
CA LEU A 12 -27.13 -13.85 9.30
C LEU A 12 -26.05 -12.76 9.40
N ALA A 13 -25.16 -12.89 10.38
CA ALA A 13 -23.94 -12.10 10.45
C ALA A 13 -23.12 -12.45 9.21
N ALA A 14 -23.18 -11.61 8.18
CA ALA A 14 -22.25 -11.66 7.08
C ALA A 14 -20.86 -11.38 7.64
N THR A 15 -20.12 -12.45 7.96
CA THR A 15 -18.71 -12.35 8.30
C THR A 15 -17.98 -11.99 7.01
N ALA A 16 -17.87 -10.69 6.74
CA ALA A 16 -16.88 -10.21 5.78
C ALA A 16 -15.52 -10.74 6.27
N PRO A 17 -14.71 -11.38 5.40
CA PRO A 17 -13.38 -11.78 5.79
C PRO A 17 -12.62 -10.52 6.21
N VAL A 18 -12.32 -10.42 7.50
CA VAL A 18 -11.39 -9.41 8.01
C VAL A 18 -10.03 -9.87 7.53
N VAL A 19 -9.56 -9.29 6.42
CA VAL A 19 -8.19 -9.52 5.99
C VAL A 19 -7.30 -8.74 6.94
N VAL A 20 -6.81 -9.42 7.96
CA VAL A 20 -5.76 -8.91 8.83
C VAL A 20 -4.47 -8.98 8.03
N TYR A 21 -4.19 -7.93 7.27
CA TYR A 21 -2.84 -7.73 6.74
C TYR A 21 -1.95 -7.45 7.94
N GLY A 22 -1.06 -8.39 8.26
CA GLY A 22 0.04 -8.10 9.18
C GLY A 22 0.78 -6.84 8.70
N THR A 23 1.30 -6.05 9.64
CA THR A 23 1.99 -4.80 9.29
C THR A 23 3.18 -5.04 8.37
N ILE A 24 3.83 -6.21 8.45
CA ILE A 24 4.92 -6.62 7.56
C ILE A 24 4.41 -7.71 6.61
N MET A 25 4.60 -7.49 5.31
CA MET A 25 4.27 -8.44 4.26
C MET A 25 5.51 -9.18 3.77
N ASP A 26 5.31 -10.21 2.95
CA ASP A 26 6.38 -10.80 2.14
C ASP A 26 6.25 -10.37 0.66
N ARG A 27 7.32 -10.62 -0.10
CA ARG A 27 7.41 -10.33 -1.54
C ARG A 27 6.22 -10.87 -2.34
N CYS A 28 5.82 -12.12 -2.10
CA CYS A 28 4.79 -12.78 -2.88
C CYS A 28 3.38 -12.35 -2.47
N SER A 29 3.15 -12.08 -1.18
CA SER A 29 1.91 -11.48 -0.70
C SER A 29 1.67 -10.12 -1.36
N LEU A 30 2.69 -9.24 -1.38
CA LEU A 30 2.59 -7.96 -2.09
C LEU A 30 2.34 -8.15 -3.59
N ALA A 31 3.08 -9.04 -4.24
CA ALA A 31 2.94 -9.30 -5.67
C ALA A 31 1.52 -9.75 -6.06
N LYS A 32 0.92 -10.64 -5.26
CA LYS A 32 -0.44 -11.15 -5.48
C LYS A 32 -1.48 -10.05 -5.31
N GLU A 33 -1.37 -9.22 -4.26
CA GLU A 33 -2.29 -8.09 -4.04
C GLU A 33 -2.21 -7.08 -5.18
N MET A 34 -1.01 -6.70 -5.62
CA MET A 34 -0.82 -5.79 -6.74
C MET A 34 -1.37 -6.38 -8.04
N TYR A 35 -1.12 -7.66 -8.31
CA TYR A 35 -1.66 -8.33 -9.49
C TYR A 35 -3.19 -8.40 -9.47
N ALA A 36 -3.78 -8.71 -8.31
CA ALA A 36 -5.24 -8.71 -8.12
C ALA A 36 -5.85 -7.32 -8.34
N MET A 37 -5.08 -6.25 -8.10
CA MET A 37 -5.45 -4.86 -8.42
C MET A 37 -5.17 -4.46 -9.88
N GLY A 38 -4.74 -5.38 -10.73
CA GLY A 38 -4.53 -5.14 -12.17
C GLY A 38 -3.15 -4.56 -12.52
N VAL A 39 -2.18 -4.59 -11.60
CA VAL A 39 -0.80 -4.21 -11.92
C VAL A 39 -0.20 -5.25 -12.86
N PRO A 40 0.42 -4.85 -14.00
CA PRO A 40 1.03 -5.79 -14.94
C PRO A 40 2.05 -6.71 -14.25
N LYS A 41 2.00 -8.01 -14.53
CA LYS A 41 2.91 -9.00 -13.93
C LYS A 41 4.39 -8.62 -14.13
N SER A 42 4.70 -7.98 -15.26
CA SER A 42 6.04 -7.47 -15.61
C SER A 42 6.56 -6.35 -14.69
N ASP A 43 5.67 -5.60 -14.04
CA ASP A 43 6.03 -4.51 -13.13
C ASP A 43 6.28 -4.99 -11.69
N LEU A 44 5.77 -6.17 -11.33
CA LEU A 44 5.81 -6.69 -9.96
C LEU A 44 7.23 -6.93 -9.41
N PRO A 45 8.23 -7.39 -10.19
CA PRO A 45 9.61 -7.46 -9.69
C PRO A 45 10.12 -6.10 -9.20
N MET A 46 9.86 -5.03 -9.97
CA MET A 46 10.30 -3.67 -9.61
C MET A 46 9.57 -3.18 -8.36
N TRP A 47 8.24 -3.34 -8.30
CA TRP A 47 7.46 -2.93 -7.13
C TRP A 47 7.86 -3.64 -5.84
N THR A 48 8.10 -4.96 -5.93
CA THR A 48 8.52 -5.73 -4.76
C THR A 48 9.95 -5.41 -4.33
N CYS A 49 10.84 -5.03 -5.25
CA CYS A 49 12.17 -4.52 -4.91
C CYS A 49 12.10 -3.14 -4.24
N ILE A 50 11.26 -2.23 -4.74
CA ILE A 50 11.06 -0.91 -4.12
C ILE A 50 10.54 -1.10 -2.70
N ALA A 51 9.49 -1.89 -2.49
CA ALA A 51 8.93 -2.12 -1.14
C ALA A 51 9.93 -2.77 -0.16
N GLU A 52 10.82 -3.64 -0.66
CA GLU A 52 11.90 -4.21 0.16
C GLU A 52 12.85 -3.13 0.66
N HIS A 53 13.35 -2.29 -0.23
CA HIS A 53 14.35 -1.29 0.12
C HIS A 53 13.78 -0.06 0.84
N GLU A 54 12.53 0.31 0.55
CA GLU A 54 11.90 1.48 1.16
C GLU A 54 11.42 1.17 2.59
N SER A 55 10.83 0.00 2.82
CA SER A 55 10.18 -0.28 4.11
C SER A 55 10.39 -1.68 4.67
N HIS A 56 11.17 -2.52 4.00
CA HIS A 56 11.24 -3.96 4.29
C HIS A 56 9.84 -4.59 4.35
N TYR A 57 8.99 -4.21 3.38
CA TYR A 57 7.60 -4.63 3.27
C TYR A 57 6.69 -4.23 4.47
N ASN A 58 7.13 -3.32 5.33
CA ASN A 58 6.28 -2.78 6.39
C ASN A 58 5.28 -1.77 5.80
N THR A 59 4.00 -2.05 5.95
CA THR A 59 2.85 -1.24 5.51
C THR A 59 2.49 -0.14 6.50
N ASP A 60 2.91 -0.24 7.75
CA ASP A 60 2.57 0.67 8.84
C ASP A 60 3.85 1.32 9.41
N ILE A 61 4.55 2.07 8.56
CA ILE A 61 5.78 2.76 8.92
C ILE A 61 5.82 4.18 8.36
N VAL A 62 6.28 5.10 9.19
CA VAL A 62 6.67 6.46 8.79
C VAL A 62 8.19 6.51 8.79
N GLY A 63 8.76 6.88 7.66
CA GLY A 63 10.20 7.07 7.50
C GLY A 63 10.74 8.18 8.40
N PRO A 64 12.06 8.21 8.63
CA PRO A 64 12.69 9.29 9.38
C PRO A 64 12.39 10.64 8.74
N THR A 65 12.40 11.71 9.54
CA THR A 65 12.18 13.06 9.02
C THR A 65 13.30 13.44 8.07
N ASN A 66 12.93 13.81 6.87
CA ASN A 66 13.82 14.29 5.83
C ASN A 66 14.40 15.66 6.21
N LYS A 67 15.52 16.04 5.57
CA LYS A 67 16.22 17.31 5.83
C LYS A 67 15.33 18.55 5.65
N ASP A 68 14.29 18.43 4.83
CA ASP A 68 13.34 19.49 4.51
C ASP A 68 12.09 19.48 5.40
N GLY A 69 12.09 18.65 6.47
CA GLY A 69 11.00 18.51 7.43
C GLY A 69 9.84 17.61 6.98
N THR A 70 9.96 16.97 5.82
CA THR A 70 8.95 16.05 5.29
C THR A 70 9.14 14.64 5.83
N ASN A 71 8.14 13.78 5.64
CA ASN A 71 8.23 12.36 5.97
C ASN A 71 7.65 11.53 4.83
N ASP A 72 8.11 10.29 4.77
CA ASP A 72 7.69 9.28 3.81
C ASP A 72 6.84 8.20 4.50
N TYR A 73 5.78 7.73 3.84
CA TYR A 73 4.73 6.93 4.49
C TYR A 73 4.49 5.59 3.80
N GLY A 74 4.29 4.56 4.62
CA GLY A 74 3.82 3.24 4.22
C GLY A 74 4.84 2.43 3.43
N ILE A 75 4.35 1.38 2.80
CA ILE A 75 5.17 0.35 2.15
C ILE A 75 6.01 0.86 0.97
N PHE A 76 5.60 1.96 0.34
CA PHE A 76 6.31 2.57 -0.78
C PHE A 76 6.99 3.90 -0.42
N GLN A 77 7.05 4.24 0.88
CA GLN A 77 7.65 5.47 1.40
C GLN A 77 7.26 6.71 0.58
N ILE A 78 5.94 6.97 0.52
CA ILE A 78 5.37 8.05 -0.27
C ILE A 78 5.48 9.37 0.50
N ASN A 79 6.12 10.37 -0.12
CA ASN A 79 6.45 11.64 0.53
C ASN A 79 5.24 12.59 0.72
N ASN A 80 5.12 13.17 1.92
CA ASN A 80 4.04 14.08 2.28
C ASN A 80 4.12 15.49 1.66
N ARG A 81 5.25 15.90 1.05
CA ARG A 81 5.34 17.17 0.31
C ARG A 81 4.47 17.17 -0.94
N TRP A 82 4.36 16.01 -1.58
CA TRP A 82 3.81 15.93 -2.93
C TRP A 82 2.51 15.13 -3.00
N TRP A 83 2.40 14.05 -2.23
CA TRP A 83 1.42 13.01 -2.56
C TRP A 83 0.27 12.87 -1.58
N CYS A 84 0.47 13.18 -0.31
CA CYS A 84 -0.55 13.05 0.73
C CYS A 84 -0.58 14.27 1.64
N LYS A 85 -1.71 14.48 2.33
CA LYS A 85 -1.89 15.56 3.30
C LYS A 85 -1.44 15.13 4.70
N PRO A 86 -0.41 15.77 5.28
CA PRO A 86 0.01 15.44 6.64
C PRO A 86 -0.98 15.99 7.68
N SER A 87 -1.14 15.27 8.79
CA SER A 87 -2.09 15.62 9.87
C SER A 87 -1.73 16.92 10.60
N ASN A 88 -0.45 17.28 10.62
CA ASN A 88 0.05 18.52 11.22
C ASN A 88 -0.22 19.79 10.38
N GLY A 89 -0.90 19.66 9.24
CA GLY A 89 -1.23 20.81 8.38
C GLY A 89 -0.04 21.35 7.56
N GLY A 90 1.07 20.60 7.47
CA GLY A 90 2.21 20.95 6.61
C GLY A 90 1.81 21.18 5.16
N LYS A 91 2.55 22.06 4.47
CA LYS A 91 2.31 22.37 3.05
C LYS A 91 2.52 21.13 2.18
N THR A 92 1.56 20.84 1.31
CA THR A 92 1.59 19.68 0.40
C THR A 92 0.88 19.99 -0.92
N ALA A 93 1.31 19.34 -2.01
CA ALA A 93 0.55 19.31 -3.26
C ALA A 93 -0.62 18.31 -3.22
N ASN A 94 -0.55 17.30 -2.33
CA ASN A 94 -1.56 16.26 -2.13
C ASN A 94 -2.05 15.58 -3.43
N GLY A 95 -1.13 15.14 -4.29
CA GLY A 95 -1.43 14.55 -5.59
C GLY A 95 -2.34 13.32 -5.55
N CYS A 96 -2.27 12.52 -4.49
CA CYS A 96 -3.14 11.36 -4.29
C CYS A 96 -4.49 11.70 -3.62
N LYS A 97 -4.68 12.95 -3.17
CA LYS A 97 -5.93 13.44 -2.56
C LYS A 97 -6.37 12.63 -1.33
N ILE A 98 -5.42 12.22 -0.50
CA ILE A 98 -5.64 11.43 0.73
C ILE A 98 -4.84 12.01 1.90
N ASN A 99 -5.16 11.62 3.13
CA ASN A 99 -4.29 11.94 4.26
C ASN A 99 -3.10 10.97 4.30
N CYS A 100 -1.96 11.39 4.84
CA CYS A 100 -0.78 10.52 4.89
C CYS A 100 -0.98 9.30 5.78
N ASN A 101 -1.81 9.40 6.82
CA ASN A 101 -2.17 8.24 7.65
C ASN A 101 -2.98 7.20 6.88
N ASP A 102 -3.64 7.58 5.78
CA ASP A 102 -4.38 6.63 4.94
C ASP A 102 -3.45 5.72 4.14
N LEU A 103 -2.13 5.99 4.15
CA LEU A 103 -1.09 5.13 3.58
C LEU A 103 -0.55 4.10 4.59
N LEU A 104 -0.90 4.22 5.88
CA LEU A 104 -0.41 3.36 6.95
C LEU A 104 -1.38 2.20 7.20
N GLY A 105 -0.88 0.96 7.09
CA GLY A 105 -1.66 -0.27 7.26
C GLY A 105 -2.72 -0.53 6.16
N ASN A 106 -3.00 0.44 5.30
CA ASN A 106 -3.93 0.31 4.18
C ASN A 106 -3.16 0.14 2.86
N LEU A 107 -2.94 -1.13 2.48
CA LEU A 107 -2.19 -1.48 1.28
C LEU A 107 -2.85 -0.95 -0.01
N ARG A 108 -4.18 -0.97 -0.10
CA ARG A 108 -4.90 -0.51 -1.30
C ARG A 108 -4.66 0.97 -1.59
N ASN A 109 -4.71 1.81 -0.56
CA ASN A 109 -4.40 3.23 -0.69
C ASN A 109 -2.93 3.45 -1.10
N SER A 110 -2.01 2.70 -0.48
CA SER A 110 -0.59 2.73 -0.83
C SER A 110 -0.34 2.36 -2.29
N ILE A 111 -0.92 1.26 -2.78
CA ILE A 111 -0.80 0.81 -4.18
C ILE A 111 -1.36 1.88 -5.13
N ASN A 112 -2.57 2.37 -4.88
CA ASN A 112 -3.20 3.38 -5.75
C ASN A 112 -2.38 4.67 -5.83
N CYS A 113 -1.85 5.13 -4.69
CA CYS A 113 -1.04 6.34 -4.67
C CYS A 113 0.32 6.10 -5.36
N ALA A 114 0.99 4.97 -5.12
CA ALA A 114 2.22 4.61 -5.81
C ALA A 114 2.04 4.50 -7.34
N LEU A 115 0.92 3.95 -7.81
CA LEU A 115 0.60 3.92 -9.24
C LEU A 115 0.40 5.33 -9.82
N THR A 116 -0.20 6.25 -9.06
CA THR A 116 -0.27 7.68 -9.42
C THR A 116 1.13 8.29 -9.54
N VAL A 117 2.00 8.06 -8.55
CA VAL A 117 3.39 8.53 -8.57
C VAL A 117 4.13 7.99 -9.80
N LYS A 118 4.04 6.69 -10.06
CA LYS A 118 4.68 6.05 -11.23
C LYS A 118 4.16 6.63 -12.53
N LYS A 119 2.85 6.89 -12.64
CA LYS A 119 2.24 7.48 -13.84
C LYS A 119 2.79 8.88 -14.12
N GLU A 120 3.01 9.69 -13.08
CA GLU A 120 3.46 11.08 -13.24
C GLU A 120 4.98 11.22 -13.34
N GLN A 121 5.73 10.42 -12.59
CA GLN A 121 7.18 10.60 -12.44
C GLN A 121 8.01 9.41 -12.93
N GLY A 122 7.39 8.27 -13.21
CA GLY A 122 8.07 7.02 -13.54
C GLY A 122 8.80 6.41 -12.33
N TRP A 123 9.61 5.38 -12.59
CA TRP A 123 10.34 4.67 -11.54
C TRP A 123 11.40 5.52 -10.82
N LYS A 124 11.87 6.61 -11.45
CA LYS A 124 12.87 7.52 -10.87
C LYS A 124 12.35 8.33 -9.67
N ALA A 125 11.06 8.25 -9.36
CA ALA A 125 10.49 8.86 -8.16
C ALA A 125 11.06 8.23 -6.87
N TRP A 126 11.50 6.98 -6.93
CA TRP A 126 12.10 6.27 -5.81
C TRP A 126 13.62 6.26 -5.92
N ALA A 127 14.30 6.74 -4.87
CA ALA A 127 15.76 6.75 -4.79
C ALA A 127 16.34 5.32 -4.77
N THR A 128 15.53 4.34 -4.41
CA THR A 128 15.84 2.90 -4.42
C THR A 128 16.00 2.31 -5.82
N LEU A 129 15.65 3.05 -6.89
CA LEU A 129 15.84 2.59 -8.27
C LEU A 129 17.29 2.17 -8.57
N LYS A 130 18.29 2.77 -7.90
CA LYS A 130 19.70 2.36 -8.04
C LYS A 130 19.98 0.92 -7.62
N PHE A 131 19.17 0.37 -6.70
CA PHE A 131 19.25 -1.04 -6.27
C PHE A 131 18.37 -1.94 -7.15
N CYS A 132 17.27 -1.39 -7.67
CA CYS A 132 16.29 -2.16 -8.44
C CYS A 132 16.47 -2.11 -9.97
N GLY A 133 17.42 -1.32 -10.49
CA GLY A 133 17.61 -1.11 -11.94
C GLY A 133 18.25 -2.27 -12.71
N GLY A 134 18.69 -3.34 -12.02
CA GLY A 134 19.31 -4.51 -12.62
C GLY A 134 18.33 -5.62 -13.00
N LYS A 135 18.86 -6.81 -13.29
CA LYS A 135 18.04 -8.02 -13.51
C LYS A 135 17.47 -8.49 -12.18
N LEU A 136 16.18 -8.27 -11.97
CA LEU A 136 15.47 -8.68 -10.76
C LEU A 136 15.06 -10.17 -10.81
N PRO A 137 14.95 -10.85 -9.66
CA PRO A 137 14.40 -12.20 -9.59
C PRO A 137 13.00 -12.29 -10.21
N SER A 138 12.71 -13.37 -10.93
CA SER A 138 11.39 -13.56 -11.55
C SER A 138 10.29 -13.55 -10.49
N ILE A 139 9.15 -12.95 -10.83
CA ILE A 139 7.95 -12.97 -9.98
C ILE A 139 7.16 -14.27 -10.13
N ASP A 140 7.47 -15.11 -11.11
CA ASP A 140 6.68 -16.31 -11.39
C ASP A 140 6.65 -17.29 -10.24
N SER A 141 7.69 -17.35 -9.40
CA SER A 141 7.71 -18.20 -8.20
C SER A 141 6.64 -17.83 -7.16
N CYS A 142 5.99 -16.68 -7.28
CA CYS A 142 4.93 -16.23 -6.40
C CYS A 142 3.54 -16.67 -6.85
N PHE A 143 3.38 -17.21 -8.07
CA PHE A 143 2.11 -17.58 -8.67
C PHE A 143 2.10 -19.07 -9.02
#